data_AF-A0A9E6AMV8-F1
#
_entry.id   AF-A0A9E6AMV8-F1
#
_cell.length_a   1.000
_cell.length_b   1.000
_cell.length_c   1.000
_cell.angle_alpha   90.00
_cell.angle_beta   90.00
_cell.angle_gamma   90.00
#
_symmetry.space_group_name_H-M   'P 1'
#
loop_
_entity.id
_entity.type
_entity.pdbx_description
1 polymer ?
#
loop_
_entity_poly.entity_id
_entity_poly.type
_entity_poly.pdbx_seq_one_letter_code
_entity_poly.pdbx_strand_id
1 'polypeptide(L)'
;MDFISAIQSVLTKYVGFSGRACRSEYWWFYLFSIMVIGVTPLLLGHNISSFVSLLLILPTIAVTVRRLHDVNRSGWWLGTPFLVLLITGAILVLSKGEAAGFAGFVIFPLFVVGIYLFYLYTKKVM
;
A
#
# COMPACT_ATOMS: atom_id res chain seq x y z
N MET A 1 1.08 -20.26 3.23
CA MET A 1 0.26 -19.82 2.10
C MET A 1 1.18 -19.61 0.93
N ASP A 2 0.85 -20.24 -0.19
CA ASP A 2 1.59 -20.10 -1.44
C ASP A 2 1.19 -18.82 -2.17
N PHE A 3 2.08 -18.35 -3.05
CA PHE A 3 1.92 -17.08 -3.79
C PHE A 3 0.61 -17.01 -4.57
N ILE A 4 0.29 -18.04 -5.36
CA ILE A 4 -0.93 -18.07 -6.18
C ILE A 4 -2.18 -18.10 -5.29
N SER A 5 -2.16 -18.90 -4.23
CA SER A 5 -3.27 -19.01 -3.28
C SER A 5 -3.54 -17.69 -2.55
N ALA A 6 -2.50 -16.90 -2.26
CA ALA A 6 -2.64 -15.58 -1.67
C ALA A 6 -3.37 -14.61 -2.61
N ILE A 7 -2.98 -14.57 -3.90
CA ILE A 7 -3.61 -13.71 -4.90
C ILE A 7 -5.09 -14.07 -5.07
N GLN A 8 -5.38 -15.36 -5.23
CA GLN A 8 -6.76 -15.84 -5.36
C GLN A 8 -7.61 -15.48 -4.13
N SER A 9 -7.10 -15.70 -2.91
CA SER A 9 -7.81 -15.33 -1.68
C SER A 9 -8.17 -13.83 -1.65
N VAL A 10 -7.24 -12.95 -2.05
CA VAL A 10 -7.48 -11.50 -2.07
C VAL A 10 -8.52 -11.14 -3.13
N LEU A 11 -8.38 -11.68 -4.35
CA LEU A 11 -9.30 -11.41 -5.46
C LEU A 11 -10.69 -12.05 -5.28
N THR A 12 -10.86 -13.04 -4.40
CA THR A 12 -12.19 -13.55 -4.04
C THR A 12 -12.82 -12.73 -2.91
N LYS A 13 -12.02 -12.26 -1.95
CA LYS A 13 -12.52 -11.60 -0.72
C LYS A 13 -12.53 -10.07 -0.79
N TYR A 14 -12.17 -9.45 -1.92
CA TYR A 14 -12.06 -7.98 -1.99
C TYR A 14 -13.41 -7.26 -1.86
N VAL A 15 -14.51 -7.87 -2.30
CA VAL A 15 -15.84 -7.21 -2.36
C VAL A 15 -16.49 -7.05 -0.98
N GLY A 16 -16.07 -7.82 0.04
CA GLY A 16 -16.74 -7.87 1.34
C GLY A 16 -16.09 -7.07 2.46
N PHE A 17 -14.86 -6.54 2.28
CA PHE A 17 -14.01 -5.85 3.28
C PHE A 17 -13.98 -6.48 4.70
N SER A 18 -14.37 -7.75 4.80
CA SER A 18 -14.65 -8.44 6.05
C SER A 18 -13.87 -9.75 6.09
N GLY A 19 -13.59 -10.20 7.31
CA GLY A 19 -12.71 -11.33 7.57
C GLY A 19 -11.27 -10.93 7.81
N ARG A 20 -10.45 -11.94 8.12
CA ARG A 20 -9.05 -11.78 8.50
C ARG A 20 -8.14 -12.05 7.31
N ALA A 21 -6.99 -11.36 7.25
CA ALA A 21 -5.98 -11.62 6.25
C ALA A 21 -4.74 -12.21 6.93
N CYS A 22 -4.31 -13.38 6.48
CA CYS A 22 -3.05 -13.95 6.97
C CYS A 22 -1.89 -13.02 6.59
N ARG A 23 -0.83 -12.95 7.41
CA ARG A 23 0.29 -12.03 7.11
C ARG A 23 0.93 -12.32 5.76
N SER A 24 1.11 -13.60 5.44
CA SER A 24 1.63 -14.02 4.14
C SER A 24 0.69 -13.66 2.98
N GLU A 25 -0.63 -13.62 3.19
CA GLU A 25 -1.58 -13.15 2.17
C GLU A 25 -1.33 -11.67 1.83
N TYR A 26 -1.14 -10.82 2.84
CA TYR A 26 -0.84 -9.41 2.65
C TYR A 26 0.49 -9.20 1.90
N TRP A 27 1.56 -9.86 2.34
CA TRP A 27 2.89 -9.66 1.75
C TRP A 27 3.03 -10.22 0.33
N TRP A 28 2.44 -11.39 0.06
CA TRP A 28 2.42 -11.91 -1.31
C TRP A 28 1.62 -11.02 -2.24
N PHE A 29 0.50 -10.47 -1.78
CA PHE A 29 -0.31 -9.54 -2.59
C PHE A 29 0.39 -8.20 -2.81
N TYR A 30 1.13 -7.71 -1.81
CA TYR A 30 1.96 -6.50 -1.93
C TYR A 30 3.06 -6.69 -2.98
N LEU A 31 3.78 -7.82 -2.92
CA LEU A 31 4.80 -8.16 -3.91
C LEU A 31 4.20 -8.31 -5.32
N PHE A 32 3.08 -9.02 -5.44
CA PHE A 32 2.33 -9.13 -6.69
C PHE A 32 1.97 -7.76 -7.26
N SER A 33 1.46 -6.84 -6.43
CA SER A 33 1.10 -5.49 -6.85
C SER A 33 2.30 -4.70 -7.38
N ILE A 34 3.45 -4.78 -6.71
CA ILE A 34 4.70 -4.14 -7.18
C ILE A 34 5.14 -4.73 -8.52
N MET A 35 5.11 -6.07 -8.66
CA MET A 35 5.49 -6.71 -9.91
C MET A 35 4.56 -6.31 -11.06
N VAL A 36 3.25 -6.29 -10.84
CA VAL A 36 2.28 -5.91 -11.87
C VAL A 36 2.49 -4.44 -12.27
N ILE A 37 2.61 -3.53 -11.31
CA ILE A 37 2.82 -2.10 -11.58
C ILE A 37 4.17 -1.85 -12.27
N GLY A 38 5.21 -2.62 -11.92
CA GLY A 38 6.54 -2.48 -12.52
C GLY A 38 6.63 -3.08 -13.92
N VAL A 39 6.05 -4.25 -14.17
CA VAL A 39 6.21 -4.99 -15.44
C VAL A 39 5.23 -4.52 -16.52
N THR A 40 3.98 -4.21 -16.16
CA THR A 40 2.94 -3.79 -17.12
C THR A 40 3.34 -2.59 -18.00
N PRO A 41 3.92 -1.49 -17.47
CA PRO A 41 4.28 -0.35 -18.31
C PRO A 41 5.42 -0.67 -19.29
N LEU A 42 6.33 -1.60 -18.95
CA LEU A 42 7.42 -2.01 -19.82
C LEU A 42 6.93 -2.87 -21.00
N LEU A 43 5.90 -3.70 -20.78
CA LEU A 43 5.42 -4.66 -21.79
C LEU A 43 4.24 -4.14 -22.61
N LEU A 44 3.31 -3.44 -21.95
CA LEU A 44 2.01 -3.05 -22.51
C LEU A 44 1.85 -1.52 -22.62
N GLY A 45 2.83 -0.76 -22.13
CA GLY A 45 2.81 0.71 -22.15
C GLY A 45 2.02 1.34 -20.99
N HIS A 46 2.25 2.64 -20.81
CA HIS A 46 1.74 3.40 -19.65
C HIS A 46 0.22 3.52 -19.58
N ASN A 47 -0.47 3.58 -20.74
CA ASN A 47 -1.92 3.67 -20.79
C ASN A 47 -2.57 2.44 -20.16
N ILE A 48 -2.17 1.24 -20.59
CA ILE A 48 -2.70 -0.03 -20.09
C ILE A 48 -2.29 -0.21 -18.61
N SER A 49 -1.06 0.12 -18.26
CA SER A 49 -0.60 0.10 -16.87
C SER A 49 -1.46 0.96 -15.93
N SER A 50 -1.99 2.09 -16.41
CA SER A 50 -2.82 2.98 -15.61
C SER A 50 -4.21 2.37 -15.35
N PHE A 51 -4.76 1.64 -16.31
CA PHE A 51 -6.00 0.89 -16.09
C PHE A 51 -5.81 -0.28 -15.12
N VAL A 52 -4.71 -1.03 -15.27
CA VAL A 52 -4.40 -2.16 -14.38
C VAL A 52 -4.17 -1.69 -12.95
N SER A 53 -3.48 -0.57 -12.75
CA SER A 53 -3.27 -0.02 -11.41
C SER A 53 -4.59 0.38 -10.76
N LEU A 54 -5.52 1.01 -11.50
CA LEU A 54 -6.86 1.34 -11.02
C LEU A 54 -7.65 0.10 -10.56
N LEU A 55 -7.59 -0.99 -11.32
CA LEU A 55 -8.25 -2.25 -10.94
C LEU A 55 -7.66 -2.85 -9.66
N LEU A 56 -6.34 -2.71 -9.44
CA LEU A 56 -5.66 -3.22 -8.26
C LEU A 56 -5.84 -2.36 -7.01
N ILE A 57 -6.33 -1.12 -7.11
CA ILE A 57 -6.59 -0.26 -5.95
C ILE A 57 -7.62 -0.89 -5.01
N LEU A 58 -8.71 -1.44 -5.54
CA LEU A 58 -9.76 -2.06 -4.71
C LEU A 58 -9.23 -3.26 -3.89
N PRO A 59 -8.58 -4.27 -4.48
CA PRO A 59 -8.07 -5.40 -3.71
C PRO A 59 -6.90 -5.02 -2.79
N THR A 60 -6.05 -4.04 -3.14
CA THR A 60 -5.00 -3.53 -2.22
C THR A 60 -5.60 -2.84 -1.00
N ILE A 61 -6.64 -2.01 -1.18
CA ILE A 61 -7.37 -1.42 -0.05
C ILE A 61 -8.04 -2.53 0.77
N ALA A 62 -8.71 -3.48 0.12
CA ALA A 62 -9.43 -4.54 0.82
C ALA A 62 -8.54 -5.40 1.71
N VAL A 63 -7.35 -5.81 1.24
CA VAL A 63 -6.41 -6.60 2.05
C VAL A 63 -5.81 -5.75 3.19
N THR A 64 -5.55 -4.47 2.94
CA THR A 64 -5.00 -3.55 3.96
C THR A 64 -6.02 -3.25 5.05
N VAL A 65 -7.29 -3.04 4.68
CA VAL A 65 -8.40 -2.83 5.63
C VAL A 65 -8.63 -4.07 6.48
N ARG A 66 -8.67 -5.27 5.88
CA ARG A 66 -8.75 -6.54 6.65
C ARG A 66 -7.60 -6.66 7.65
N ARG A 67 -6.38 -6.30 7.24
CA ARG A 67 -5.22 -6.34 8.12
C ARG A 67 -5.25 -5.28 9.23
N LEU A 68 -5.78 -4.10 8.95
CA LEU A 68 -6.01 -3.06 9.97
C LEU A 68 -7.04 -3.50 11.00
N HIS A 69 -8.14 -4.13 10.54
CA HIS A 69 -9.15 -4.71 11.41
C HIS A 69 -8.56 -5.80 12.31
N ASP A 70 -7.64 -6.62 11.80
CA ASP A 70 -6.91 -7.61 12.62
C ASP A 70 -6.09 -6.95 13.75
N VAL A 71 -5.60 -5.73 13.56
CA VAL A 71 -4.82 -4.98 14.57
C VAL A 71 -5.73 -4.15 15.51
N ASN A 72 -7.06 -4.38 15.48
CA ASN A 72 -8.06 -3.58 16.20
C ASN A 72 -8.02 -2.09 15.86
N ARG A 73 -7.69 -1.75 14.60
CA ARG A 73 -7.71 -0.38 14.07
C ARG A 73 -8.78 -0.26 13.00
N SER A 74 -9.43 0.90 12.93
CA SER A 74 -10.40 1.17 11.87
C SER A 74 -9.70 1.30 10.51
N GLY A 75 -10.40 0.94 9.42
CA GLY A 75 -9.90 1.08 8.05
C GLY A 75 -9.47 2.51 7.67
N TRP A 76 -9.93 3.53 8.39
CA TRP A 76 -9.50 4.93 8.25
C TRP A 76 -8.00 5.14 8.51
N TRP A 77 -7.37 4.24 9.28
CA TRP A 77 -5.91 4.26 9.49
C TRP A 77 -5.12 3.98 8.20
N LEU A 78 -5.76 3.55 7.11
CA LEU A 78 -5.13 3.48 5.80
C LEU A 78 -4.75 4.88 5.28
N GLY A 79 -5.45 5.93 5.72
CA GLY A 79 -5.18 7.31 5.36
C GLY A 79 -3.93 7.92 6.00
N THR A 80 -3.37 7.31 7.06
CA THR A 80 -2.21 7.89 7.76
C THR A 80 -0.96 8.07 6.89
N PRO A 81 -0.52 7.08 6.08
CA PRO A 81 0.59 7.30 5.15
C PRO A 81 0.32 8.42 4.13
N PHE A 82 -0.91 8.55 3.63
CA PHE A 82 -1.29 9.60 2.68
C PHE A 82 -1.26 10.99 3.31
N LEU A 83 -1.74 11.10 4.56
CA LEU A 83 -1.75 12.36 5.30
C LEU A 83 -0.33 12.85 5.58
N VAL A 84 0.59 11.95 5.94
CA VAL A 84 2.01 12.28 6.13
C VAL A 84 2.62 12.80 4.83
N LEU A 85 2.35 12.12 3.71
CA LEU A 85 2.87 12.52 2.40
C LEU A 85 2.32 13.90 1.98
N LEU A 86 1.05 14.19 2.24
CA LEU A 86 0.44 15.50 1.99
C LEU A 86 1.10 16.60 2.82
N ILE A 87 1.27 16.39 4.13
CA ILE A 87 1.92 17.39 5.02
C ILE A 87 3.35 17.66 4.56
N THR A 88 4.13 16.62 4.28
CA THR A 88 5.51 16.80 3.82
C THR A 88 5.54 17.53 2.46
N GLY A 89 4.61 17.25 1.55
CA GLY A 89 4.48 17.96 0.28
C GLY A 89 4.11 19.43 0.43
N ALA A 90 3.17 19.75 1.33
CA ALA A 90 2.80 21.12 1.63
C ALA A 90 3.99 21.92 2.18
N ILE A 91 4.77 21.33 3.09
CA ILE A 91 5.99 21.96 3.64
C ILE A 91 7.04 22.21 2.54
N LEU A 92 7.19 21.30 1.57
CA LEU A 92 8.11 21.49 0.45
C LEU A 92 7.69 22.68 -0.44
N VAL A 93 6.39 22.79 -0.74
CA VAL A 93 5.84 23.90 -1.53
C VAL A 93 6.04 25.23 -0.81
N LEU A 94 5.86 25.27 0.52
CA LEU A 94 6.07 26.46 1.34
C LEU A 94 7.54 26.85 1.46
N SER A 95 8.46 25.89 1.42
CA SER A 95 9.91 26.13 1.48
C SER A 95 10.54 26.53 0.13
N LYS A 96 9.73 26.82 -0.90
CA LYS A 96 10.18 27.27 -2.24
C LYS A 96 11.23 26.35 -2.90
N GLY A 97 11.22 25.05 -2.58
CA GLY A 97 12.02 24.07 -3.30
C GLY A 97 13.52 24.12 -3.01
N GLU A 98 13.95 24.47 -1.80
CA GLU A 98 15.35 24.27 -1.41
C GLU A 98 15.76 22.80 -1.56
N ALA A 99 16.93 22.55 -2.14
CA ALA A 99 17.43 21.19 -2.42
C ALA A 99 17.52 20.31 -1.15
N ALA A 100 17.77 20.92 0.01
CA ALA A 100 17.73 20.25 1.30
C ALA A 100 16.31 19.79 1.71
N GLY A 101 15.28 20.56 1.33
CA GLY A 101 13.87 20.21 1.54
C GLY A 101 13.39 19.09 0.61
N PHE A 102 13.96 18.95 -0.59
CA PHE A 102 13.58 17.92 -1.55
C PHE A 102 13.97 16.50 -1.09
N ALA A 103 15.16 16.34 -0.50
CA ALA A 103 15.58 15.07 0.10
C ALA A 103 14.68 14.68 1.29
N GLY A 104 14.33 15.65 2.14
CA GLY A 104 13.36 15.45 3.23
C GLY A 104 11.96 15.07 2.71
N PHE A 105 11.54 15.64 1.59
CA PHE A 105 10.23 15.35 0.99
C PHE A 105 10.08 13.91 0.50
N VAL A 106 11.12 13.30 -0.05
CA VAL A 106 11.03 11.92 -0.55
C VAL A 106 11.35 10.93 0.58
N ILE A 107 12.37 11.20 1.38
CA ILE A 107 12.89 10.24 2.36
C ILE A 107 11.96 10.13 3.58
N PHE A 108 11.42 11.25 4.07
CA PHE A 108 10.61 11.25 5.29
C PHE A 108 9.28 10.49 5.14
N PRO A 109 8.47 10.70 4.07
CA PRO A 109 7.25 9.93 3.87
C PRO A 109 7.54 8.46 3.60
N LEU A 110 8.60 8.14 2.83
CA LEU A 110 8.99 6.75 2.61
C LEU A 110 9.41 6.05 3.90
N PHE A 111 10.10 6.75 4.81
CA PHE A 111 10.46 6.21 6.11
C PHE A 111 9.23 5.97 6.99
N VAL A 112 8.27 6.89 7.01
CA VAL A 112 7.01 6.73 7.77
C VAL A 112 6.14 5.63 7.19
N VAL A 113 6.05 5.53 5.86
CA VAL A 113 5.40 4.40 5.17
C VAL A 113 6.11 3.10 5.51
N GLY A 114 7.45 3.09 5.53
CA GLY A 114 8.26 1.94 5.93
C GLY A 114 7.99 1.49 7.36
N ILE A 115 7.92 2.42 8.32
CA ILE A 115 7.53 2.14 9.71
C ILE A 115 6.10 1.61 9.78
N TYR A 116 5.18 2.18 9.01
CA TYR A 116 3.79 1.73 8.97
C TYR A 116 3.65 0.31 8.41
N LEU A 117 4.35 0.00 7.32
CA LEU A 117 4.42 -1.35 6.75
C LEU A 117 5.10 -2.33 7.72
N PHE A 118 6.16 -1.90 8.40
CA PHE A 118 6.84 -2.68 9.43
C PHE A 118 5.95 -2.92 10.66
N TYR A 119 5.13 -1.94 11.03
CA TYR A 119 4.12 -2.10 12.06
C TYR A 119 3.08 -3.16 11.67
N LEU A 120 2.59 -3.12 10.42
CA LEU A 120 1.68 -4.13 9.88
C LEU A 120 2.33 -5.54 9.77
N TYR A 121 3.65 -5.59 9.56
CA TYR A 121 4.47 -6.82 9.55
C TYR A 121 4.61 -7.45 10.94
N THR A 122 5.01 -6.66 11.93
CA THR A 122 5.46 -7.13 13.25
C THR A 122 4.31 -7.48 14.19
N LYS A 123 3.17 -6.78 14.10
CA LYS A 123 2.01 -7.04 14.98
C LYS A 123 1.45 -8.45 14.74
N LYS A 124 1.83 -9.38 15.61
CA LYS A 124 1.29 -10.73 15.69
C LYS A 124 -0.13 -10.66 16.25
N VAL A 125 -1.09 -10.66 15.35
CA VAL A 125 -2.48 -10.97 15.68
C VAL A 125 -2.53 -12.50 15.72
N MET A 126 -2.70 -13.04 16.92
CA MET A 126 -3.02 -14.46 17.14
C MET A 126 -4.44 -14.74 16.65
#